data_AF-A0A8C6IE51-F1
#
_entry.id   AF-A0A8C6IE51-F1
#
_cell.length_a   1.000
_cell.length_b   1.000
_cell.length_c   1.000
_cell.angle_alpha   90.00
_cell.angle_beta   90.00
_cell.angle_gamma   90.00
#
_symmetry.space_group_name_H-M   'P 1'
#
loop_
_entity.id
_entity.type
_entity.pdbx_description
1 polymer ?
#
loop_
_entity_poly.entity_id
_entity_poly.type
_entity_poly.pdbx_seq_one_letter_code
_entity_poly.pdbx_strand_id
1 'polypeptide(L)'
;MFRCWGPHWGWVPCAPTPWLLLSLLVCSAPFGLQGEETRQVSMEVISGWPNPQNLLHIRAVGSNSTLHYVWSSLGPPAVVLVATNTTQSVLSVNWSLLLSPDPAGALMVLPRSSIQFSSALVFTRDSCSWGEAYFCCCATGGILSTSP
;
A
#
# COMPACT_ATOMS: atom_id res chain seq x y z
N MET A 1 6.08 42.96 -12.79
CA MET A 1 5.47 44.06 -12.01
C MET A 1 4.16 44.45 -12.69
N PHE A 2 3.01 44.02 -12.17
CA PHE A 2 1.72 44.46 -12.68
C PHE A 2 1.18 45.52 -11.73
N ARG A 3 1.04 46.75 -12.22
CA ARG A 3 0.44 47.87 -11.49
C ARG A 3 -1.06 47.87 -11.77
N CYS A 4 -1.88 47.69 -10.73
CA CYS A 4 -3.30 48.00 -10.80
C CYS A 4 -3.50 49.39 -10.19
N TRP A 5 -4.10 50.30 -10.95
CA TRP A 5 -4.42 51.65 -10.50
C TRP A 5 -5.82 51.65 -9.88
N GLY A 6 -5.91 52.00 -8.61
CA GLY A 6 -7.14 52.30 -7.89
C GLY A 6 -6.82 53.33 -6.81
N PRO A 7 -7.69 54.32 -6.56
CA PRO A 7 -7.46 55.27 -5.48
C PRO A 7 -7.65 54.54 -4.14
N HIS A 8 -7.26 55.18 -3.03
CA HIS A 8 -7.33 54.70 -1.64
C HIS A 8 -6.12 53.83 -1.21
N TRP A 9 -5.32 54.42 -0.33
CA TRP A 9 -4.04 53.96 0.17
C TRP A 9 -4.19 52.81 1.17
N GLY A 10 -3.54 51.68 0.91
CA GLY A 10 -3.37 50.62 1.89
C GLY A 10 -2.59 49.44 1.33
N TRP A 11 -1.36 49.23 1.82
CA TRP A 11 -0.58 48.03 1.53
C TRP A 11 -1.10 46.89 2.41
N VAL A 12 -1.94 46.02 1.85
CA VAL A 12 -2.28 44.75 2.49
C VAL A 12 -1.44 43.67 1.82
N PRO A 13 -0.54 42.97 2.56
CA PRO A 13 0.12 41.79 2.03
C PRO A 13 -0.95 40.75 1.69
N CYS A 14 -1.08 40.41 0.40
CA CYS A 14 -1.95 39.33 -0.05
C CYS A 14 -1.42 38.01 0.52
N ALA A 15 -1.95 37.58 1.66
CA ALA A 15 -1.73 36.23 2.15
C ALA A 15 -2.20 35.25 1.06
N PRO A 16 -1.40 34.21 0.72
CA PRO A 16 -1.83 33.22 -0.26
C PRO A 16 -3.13 32.61 0.27
N THR A 17 -4.18 32.76 -0.51
CA THR A 17 -5.52 32.30 -0.14
C THR A 17 -5.48 30.78 0.10
N PRO A 18 -6.22 30.25 1.09
CA PRO A 18 -6.29 28.81 1.39
C PRO A 18 -6.54 27.92 0.15
N TRP A 19 -7.21 28.46 -0.86
CA TRP A 19 -7.46 27.85 -2.15
C TRP A 19 -6.19 27.58 -2.97
N LEU A 20 -5.19 28.48 -2.95
CA LEU A 20 -3.91 28.26 -3.62
C LEU A 20 -3.11 27.12 -2.98
N LEU A 21 -3.19 26.98 -1.65
CA LEU A 21 -2.59 25.86 -0.93
C LEU A 21 -3.31 24.54 -1.27
N LEU A 22 -4.64 24.55 -1.35
CA LEU A 22 -5.42 23.38 -1.80
C LEU A 22 -5.06 22.98 -3.24
N SER A 23 -4.94 23.95 -4.15
CA SER A 23 -4.55 23.69 -5.53
C SER A 23 -3.13 23.13 -5.65
N LEU A 24 -2.17 23.63 -4.86
CA LEU A 24 -0.82 23.04 -4.78
C LEU A 24 -0.85 21.59 -4.28
N LEU A 25 -1.71 21.30 -3.29
CA LEU A 25 -1.86 19.95 -2.74
C LEU A 25 -2.41 18.98 -3.79
N VAL A 26 -3.41 19.40 -4.58
CA VAL A 26 -4.01 18.60 -5.65
C VAL A 26 -3.03 18.38 -6.83
N CYS A 27 -2.19 19.36 -7.14
CA CYS A 27 -1.14 19.21 -8.16
C CYS A 27 0.07 18.37 -7.72
N SER A 28 0.20 18.09 -6.42
CA SER A 28 1.22 17.19 -5.87
C SER A 28 0.79 15.71 -5.84
N ALA A 29 -0.37 15.38 -6.44
CA ALA A 29 -0.76 13.99 -6.63
C ALA A 29 0.38 13.28 -7.37
N PRO A 30 0.97 12.21 -6.80
CA PRO A 30 2.11 11.57 -7.39
C PRO A 30 1.73 11.07 -8.78
N PHE A 31 2.42 11.58 -9.80
CA PHE A 31 2.46 10.99 -11.15
C PHE A 31 2.85 9.49 -11.13
N GLY A 32 3.22 8.93 -9.98
CA GLY A 32 3.56 7.52 -9.77
C GLY A 32 2.38 6.53 -9.79
N LEU A 33 1.14 6.97 -9.99
CA LEU A 33 0.00 6.09 -10.21
C LEU A 33 -0.57 6.20 -11.64
N GLN A 34 0.27 6.45 -12.64
CA GLN A 34 -0.11 6.10 -14.00
C GLN A 34 -0.13 4.56 -14.11
N GLY A 35 -1.22 3.99 -13.62
CA GLY A 35 -1.51 2.57 -13.72
C GLY A 35 -1.49 2.20 -15.20
N GLU A 36 -0.86 1.08 -15.50
CA GLU A 36 -0.86 0.53 -16.85
C GLU A 36 -2.30 0.24 -17.30
N GLU A 37 -2.58 0.55 -18.58
CA GLU A 37 -3.92 0.46 -19.16
C GLU A 37 -4.50 -0.96 -19.05
N THR A 38 -3.65 -1.99 -19.08
CA THR A 38 -4.04 -3.38 -18.87
C THR A 38 -2.99 -4.13 -18.05
N ARG A 39 -3.41 -5.12 -17.26
CA ARG A 39 -2.52 -6.02 -16.53
C ARG A 39 -2.98 -7.45 -16.72
N GLN A 40 -2.04 -8.38 -16.87
CA GLN A 40 -2.34 -9.80 -16.87
C GLN A 40 -2.51 -10.27 -15.42
N VAL A 41 -3.70 -10.74 -15.08
CA VAL A 41 -4.05 -11.14 -13.71
C VAL A 41 -4.07 -12.66 -13.58
N SER A 42 -3.35 -13.17 -12.60
CA SER A 42 -3.45 -14.57 -12.14
C SER A 42 -3.86 -14.60 -10.68
N MET A 43 -4.64 -15.63 -10.32
CA MET A 43 -5.21 -15.81 -8.99
C MET A 43 -4.94 -17.23 -8.52
N GLU A 44 -4.35 -17.37 -7.34
CA GLU A 44 -3.97 -18.67 -6.77
C GLU A 44 -4.40 -18.74 -5.31
N VAL A 45 -5.09 -19.83 -4.96
CA VAL A 45 -5.36 -20.18 -3.56
C VAL A 45 -4.18 -20.99 -3.05
N ILE A 46 -3.41 -20.40 -2.14
CA ILE A 46 -2.26 -21.04 -1.52
C ILE A 46 -2.78 -21.71 -0.24
N SER A 47 -2.67 -23.02 -0.18
CA SER A 47 -3.05 -23.81 1.01
C SER A 47 -1.81 -24.45 1.64
N GLY A 48 -1.79 -24.48 2.97
CA GLY A 48 -0.75 -25.09 3.78
C GLY A 48 -1.21 -26.40 4.42
N TRP A 49 -0.26 -27.27 4.74
CA TRP A 49 -0.46 -28.45 5.60
C TRP A 49 0.31 -28.22 6.91
N PRO A 50 -0.19 -28.66 8.08
CA PRO A 50 -1.34 -29.55 8.33
C PRO A 50 -2.71 -28.84 8.44
N ASN A 51 -2.74 -27.50 8.50
CA ASN A 51 -3.99 -26.74 8.65
C ASN A 51 -4.21 -25.85 7.41
N PRO A 52 -5.16 -26.18 6.51
CA PRO A 52 -5.39 -25.41 5.31
C PRO A 52 -5.97 -24.03 5.67
N GLN A 53 -5.17 -22.98 5.51
CA GLN A 53 -5.59 -21.60 5.68
C GLN A 53 -6.03 -21.00 4.36
N ASN A 54 -6.98 -20.07 4.43
CA ASN A 54 -7.44 -19.34 3.26
C ASN A 54 -6.47 -18.19 2.98
N LEU A 55 -5.46 -18.45 2.15
CA LEU A 55 -4.54 -17.46 1.62
C LEU A 55 -4.74 -17.38 0.11
N LEU A 56 -5.11 -16.20 -0.36
CA LEU A 56 -5.41 -15.95 -1.76
C LEU A 56 -4.41 -14.94 -2.30
N HIS A 57 -3.62 -15.36 -3.28
CA HIS A 57 -2.67 -14.51 -3.98
C HIS A 57 -3.24 -14.07 -5.32
N ILE A 58 -3.38 -12.76 -5.51
CA ILE A 58 -3.66 -12.14 -6.79
C ILE A 58 -2.38 -11.45 -7.28
N ARG A 59 -1.96 -11.79 -8.49
CA ARG A 59 -0.77 -11.23 -9.13
C ARG A 59 -1.19 -10.55 -10.42
N ALA A 60 -1.05 -9.23 -10.47
CA ALA A 60 -1.36 -8.42 -11.65
C ALA A 60 -0.05 -7.93 -12.27
N VAL A 61 0.41 -8.68 -13.29
CA VAL A 61 1.64 -8.41 -14.03
C VAL A 61 1.38 -7.35 -15.09
N GLY A 62 2.19 -6.31 -15.04
CA GLY A 62 2.25 -5.26 -16.03
C GLY A 62 3.47 -5.39 -16.94
N SER A 63 3.74 -4.36 -17.74
CA SER A 63 4.87 -4.27 -18.66
C SER A 63 6.21 -4.24 -17.93
N ASN A 64 6.31 -3.48 -16.84
CA ASN A 64 7.54 -3.29 -16.04
C ASN A 64 7.28 -3.31 -14.53
N SER A 65 6.10 -3.78 -14.11
CA SER A 65 5.72 -3.79 -12.70
C SER A 65 4.81 -4.96 -12.39
N THR A 66 4.82 -5.42 -11.15
CA THR A 66 3.84 -6.40 -10.67
C THR A 66 3.21 -5.91 -9.39
N LEU A 67 1.88 -5.98 -9.33
CA LEU A 67 1.11 -5.77 -8.11
C LEU A 67 0.75 -7.13 -7.51
N HIS A 68 1.02 -7.30 -6.22
CA HIS A 68 0.63 -8.47 -5.45
C HIS A 68 -0.40 -8.05 -4.42
N TYR A 69 -1.54 -8.75 -4.41
CA TYR A 69 -2.53 -8.67 -3.34
C TYR A 69 -2.59 -10.03 -2.68
N VAL A 70 -2.27 -10.08 -1.38
CA VAL A 70 -2.33 -11.31 -0.59
C VAL A 70 -3.45 -11.16 0.41
N TRP A 71 -4.58 -11.79 0.10
CA TRP A 71 -5.75 -11.84 0.96
C TRP A 71 -5.63 -13.00 1.92
N SER A 72 -5.98 -12.79 3.18
CA SER A 72 -6.02 -13.84 4.19
C SER A 72 -7.21 -13.68 5.12
N SER A 73 -7.69 -14.83 5.61
CA SER A 73 -8.56 -14.90 6.80
C SER A 73 -7.86 -15.54 8.00
N LEU A 74 -6.52 -15.54 8.03
CA LEU A 74 -5.74 -15.93 9.20
C LEU A 74 -5.82 -14.82 10.25
N GLY A 75 -6.71 -14.98 11.23
CA GLY A 75 -7.05 -13.90 12.17
C GLY A 75 -8.11 -12.96 11.58
N PRO A 76 -8.06 -11.64 11.85
CA PRO A 76 -8.92 -10.67 11.17
C PRO A 76 -8.68 -10.71 9.65
N PRO A 77 -9.73 -10.57 8.81
CA PRO A 77 -9.53 -10.50 7.37
C PRO A 77 -8.55 -9.38 7.02
N ALA A 78 -7.55 -9.67 6.20
CA ALA A 78 -6.51 -8.72 5.85
C ALA A 78 -6.08 -8.89 4.40
N VAL A 79 -5.58 -7.80 3.82
CA VAL A 79 -4.90 -7.79 2.52
C VAL A 79 -3.55 -7.10 2.64
N VAL A 80 -2.51 -7.77 2.16
CA VAL A 80 -1.18 -7.16 1.97
C VAL A 80 -1.05 -6.74 0.51
N LEU A 81 -0.68 -5.48 0.30
CA LEU A 81 -0.47 -4.87 -1.00
C LEU A 81 1.02 -4.65 -1.22
N VAL A 82 1.57 -5.20 -2.30
CA VAL A 82 2.98 -5.00 -2.67
C VAL A 82 3.08 -4.60 -4.14
N ALA A 83 3.82 -3.53 -4.43
CA ALA A 83 4.16 -3.14 -5.79
C ALA A 83 5.67 -3.34 -6.02
N THR A 84 6.01 -3.94 -7.16
CA THR A 84 7.39 -4.18 -7.58
C THR A 84 7.68 -3.57 -8.94
N ASN A 85 8.95 -3.27 -9.22
CA ASN A 85 9.42 -2.78 -10.52
C ASN A 85 9.90 -3.89 -11.48
N THR A 86 9.43 -5.13 -11.28
CA THR A 86 9.76 -6.27 -12.14
C THR A 86 8.52 -7.07 -12.46
N THR A 87 8.52 -7.74 -13.61
CA THR A 87 7.46 -8.68 -14.05
C THR A 87 7.70 -10.10 -13.55
N GLN A 88 8.85 -10.34 -12.90
CA GLN A 88 9.31 -11.66 -12.47
C GLN A 88 9.24 -11.84 -10.95
N SER A 89 8.61 -10.93 -10.23
CA SER A 89 8.48 -11.05 -8.78
C SER A 89 7.53 -12.19 -8.40
N VAL A 90 7.92 -12.91 -7.36
CA VAL A 90 7.22 -14.11 -6.86
C VAL A 90 6.89 -13.96 -5.38
N LEU A 91 5.76 -14.52 -4.97
CA LEU A 91 5.38 -14.62 -3.57
C LEU A 91 5.95 -15.93 -2.99
N SER A 92 6.63 -15.84 -1.86
CA SER A 92 7.12 -16.96 -1.07
C SER A 92 6.35 -17.01 0.25
N VAL A 93 5.83 -18.19 0.58
CA VAL A 93 5.04 -18.45 1.79
C VAL A 93 5.69 -19.56 2.60
N ASN A 94 6.12 -19.27 3.82
CA ASN A 94 6.58 -20.26 4.78
C ASN A 94 5.46 -20.56 5.79
N TRP A 95 4.71 -21.63 5.55
CA TRP A 95 3.56 -22.01 6.37
C TRP A 95 3.90 -22.32 7.82
N SER A 96 5.01 -23.02 8.07
CA SER A 96 5.43 -23.37 9.42
C SER A 96 5.76 -22.13 10.24
N LEU A 97 6.40 -21.13 9.63
CA LEU A 97 6.69 -19.85 10.27
C LEU A 97 5.43 -18.99 10.42
N LEU A 98 4.56 -18.96 9.40
CA LEU A 98 3.33 -18.17 9.41
C LEU A 98 2.37 -18.57 10.53
N LEU A 99 2.35 -19.86 10.89
CA LEU A 99 1.53 -20.42 11.96
C LEU A 99 2.25 -20.45 13.32
N SER A 100 3.50 -19.99 13.38
CA SER A 100 4.28 -19.93 14.61
C SER A 100 3.92 -18.68 15.45
N PRO A 101 4.33 -18.64 16.73
CA PRO A 101 4.14 -17.45 17.58
C PRO A 101 4.87 -16.19 17.06
N ASP A 102 5.90 -16.34 16.23
CA ASP A 102 6.63 -15.24 15.59
C ASP A 102 6.57 -15.39 14.06
N PRO A 103 5.51 -14.90 13.41
CA PRO A 103 5.29 -15.08 11.97
C PRO A 103 6.15 -14.16 11.10
N ALA A 104 7.14 -13.46 11.66
CA ALA A 104 7.89 -12.47 10.92
C ALA A 104 8.75 -13.06 9.80
N GLY A 105 8.56 -12.52 8.59
CA GLY A 105 9.21 -12.99 7.38
C GLY A 105 8.56 -14.24 6.76
N ALA A 106 7.43 -14.72 7.27
CA ALA A 106 6.76 -15.87 6.69
C ALA A 106 6.13 -15.61 5.32
N LEU A 107 5.80 -14.34 5.02
CA LEU A 107 5.32 -13.88 3.72
C LEU A 107 6.33 -12.91 3.13
N MET A 108 6.90 -13.25 1.97
CA MET A 108 7.86 -12.38 1.28
C MET A 108 7.61 -12.33 -0.21
N VAL A 109 7.74 -11.14 -0.80
CA VAL A 109 7.84 -10.98 -2.26
C VAL A 109 9.31 -10.86 -2.63
N LEU A 110 9.75 -11.67 -3.58
CA LEU A 110 11.13 -11.73 -4.05
C LEU A 110 11.23 -11.29 -5.51
N PRO A 111 12.33 -10.61 -5.91
CA PRO A 111 13.43 -10.16 -5.06
C PRO A 111 13.04 -8.92 -4.23
N ARG A 112 13.51 -8.85 -2.97
CA ARG A 112 13.16 -7.75 -2.05
C ARG A 112 13.57 -6.37 -2.57
N SER A 113 14.70 -6.29 -3.27
CA SER A 113 15.19 -5.04 -3.88
C SER A 113 14.27 -4.47 -4.96
N SER A 114 13.33 -5.27 -5.49
CA SER A 114 12.36 -4.80 -6.49
C SER A 114 11.15 -4.10 -5.89
N ILE A 115 10.94 -4.22 -4.57
CA ILE A 115 9.75 -3.68 -3.90
C ILE A 115 9.83 -2.15 -3.87
N GLN A 116 8.85 -1.51 -4.51
CA GLN A 116 8.70 -0.05 -4.53
C GLN A 116 7.71 0.42 -3.46
N PHE A 117 6.74 -0.42 -3.11
CA PHE A 117 5.72 -0.12 -2.12
C PHE A 117 5.25 -1.39 -1.43
N SER A 118 4.98 -1.30 -0.13
CA SER A 118 4.34 -2.36 0.65
C SER A 118 3.46 -1.75 1.73
N SER A 119 2.23 -2.24 1.87
CA SER A 119 1.31 -1.85 2.93
C SER A 119 0.31 -2.97 3.24
N ALA A 120 -0.44 -2.85 4.32
CA ALA A 120 -1.48 -3.79 4.70
C ALA A 120 -2.76 -3.06 5.12
N LEU A 121 -3.90 -3.65 4.76
CA LEU A 121 -5.22 -3.25 5.22
C LEU A 121 -5.82 -4.41 6.02
N VAL A 122 -6.24 -4.13 7.25
CA VAL A 122 -6.82 -5.13 8.14
C VAL A 122 -8.25 -4.71 8.48
N PHE A 123 -9.18 -5.63 8.30
CA PHE A 123 -10.60 -5.45 8.60
C PHE A 123 -10.88 -5.94 10.02
N THR A 124 -10.69 -5.07 11.01
CA THR A 124 -11.08 -5.33 12.39
C THR A 124 -12.51 -4.87 12.63
N ARG A 125 -13.22 -5.54 13.54
CA ARG A 125 -14.48 -5.02 14.08
C ARG A 125 -14.14 -4.32 15.38
N ASP A 126 -14.28 -3.00 15.41
CA ASP A 126 -14.28 -2.27 16.66
C ASP A 126 -15.57 -2.67 17.40
N SER A 127 -15.45 -3.36 18.53
CA SER A 127 -16.60 -3.63 19.42
C SER A 127 -17.12 -2.33 20.06
N CYS A 128 -16.49 -1.18 19.83
CA CYS A 128 -16.98 0.12 20.23
C CYS A 128 -16.67 1.18 19.15
N SER A 129 -17.75 1.73 18.59
CA SER A 129 -17.81 2.83 17.62
C SER A 129 -17.47 2.51 16.16
N TRP A 130 -18.32 3.07 15.29
CA TRP A 130 -18.44 2.94 13.85
C TRP A 130 -17.13 2.82 13.05
N GLY A 131 -16.91 1.65 12.47
CA GLY A 131 -16.49 1.46 11.07
C GLY A 131 -15.27 2.21 10.56
N GLU A 132 -14.10 2.04 11.19
CA GLU A 132 -12.83 2.50 10.62
C GLU A 132 -11.98 1.30 10.18
N ALA A 133 -11.62 1.26 8.89
CA ALA A 133 -10.64 0.32 8.37
C ALA A 133 -9.25 0.91 8.61
N TYR A 134 -8.49 0.34 9.55
CA TYR A 134 -7.16 0.86 9.86
C TYR A 134 -6.15 0.42 8.79
N PHE A 135 -5.51 1.39 8.15
CA PHE A 135 -4.25 1.16 7.46
C PHE A 135 -3.18 0.87 8.51
N CYS A 136 -2.80 -0.40 8.63
CA CYS A 136 -1.61 -0.73 9.39
C CYS A 136 -0.42 -0.37 8.50
N CYS A 137 -0.02 0.91 8.51
CA CYS A 137 1.32 1.29 8.11
C CYS A 137 2.26 0.48 9.00
N CYS A 138 2.88 -0.56 8.44
CA CYS A 138 3.99 -1.27 9.07
C CYS A 138 5.18 -0.31 9.15
N ALA A 139 5.08 0.71 9.99
CA ALA A 139 6.21 1.40 10.55
C ALA A 139 6.74 0.50 11.68
N THR A 140 7.80 -0.24 11.34
CA THR A 140 8.78 -0.81 12.29
C THR A 140 8.22 -1.73 13.39
N GLY A 141 8.26 -3.05 13.13
CA GLY A 141 8.26 -4.05 14.21
C GLY A 141 7.11 -5.05 14.16
N GLY A 142 7.14 -5.94 13.18
CA GLY A 142 6.25 -7.09 13.13
C GLY A 142 5.99 -7.49 11.69
N ILE A 143 6.35 -8.71 11.33
CA ILE A 143 6.08 -9.35 10.04
C ILE A 143 7.11 -9.13 8.92
N LEU A 144 7.86 -8.02 8.88
CA LEU A 144 9.00 -7.86 7.95
C LEU A 144 10.29 -7.52 8.70
N SER A 145 11.23 -8.46 8.73
CA SER A 145 12.61 -8.20 9.19
C SER A 145 13.33 -7.33 8.17
N THR A 146 13.55 -6.06 8.54
CA THR A 146 14.60 -5.20 7.99
C THR A 146 15.66 -5.03 9.07
N SER A 147 16.75 -5.77 8.94
CA SER A 147 18.02 -5.45 9.58
C SER A 147 19.11 -5.51 8.50
N PRO A 148 20.14 -4.63 8.60
CA PRO A 148 21.11 -4.36 7.54
C PRO A 148 22.03 -5.54 7.21
#